data_AF-A0A397T5D8-F1
#
_entry.id   AF-A0A397T5D8-F1
#
_cell.length_a   1.000
_cell.length_b   1.000
_cell.length_c   1.000
_cell.angle_alpha   90.00
_cell.angle_beta   90.00
_cell.angle_gamma   90.00
#
_symmetry.space_group_name_H-M   'P 1'
#
loop_
_entity.id
_entity.type
_entity.pdbx_description
1 polymer ?
#
loop_
_entity_poly.entity_id
_entity_poly.type
_entity_poly.pdbx_seq_one_letter_code
_entity_poly.pdbx_strand_id
1 'polypeptide(L)'
;MREGIDNWDLVDMSASQVAGSYLINKPELKKTWLYEKLITSGRLWDRRIAIVSTQHFINKGECEDTIKLSEILLDDKEDLIHKATGWTLREMGKFFFLRQSSRRSP
;
A
#
# COMPACT_ATOMS: atom_id res chain seq x y z
N MET A 1 6.16 8.60 -20.91
CA MET A 1 4.92 9.06 -20.25
C MET A 1 4.07 7.82 -19.98
N ARG A 2 3.71 7.51 -18.73
CA ARG A 2 2.75 6.44 -18.43
C ARG A 2 1.36 7.04 -18.55
N GLU A 3 0.75 6.90 -19.71
CA GLU A 3 -0.60 7.40 -20.01
C GLU A 3 -1.61 6.28 -19.68
N GLY A 4 -2.62 6.58 -18.86
CA GLY A 4 -3.76 5.67 -18.64
C GLY A 4 -4.14 5.32 -17.19
N ILE A 5 -3.37 5.73 -16.18
CA ILE A 5 -3.75 5.51 -14.76
C ILE A 5 -3.91 6.86 -14.06
N ASP A 6 -5.06 7.50 -14.18
CA ASP A 6 -5.34 8.84 -13.64
C ASP A 6 -6.63 8.92 -12.79
N ASN A 7 -7.19 7.77 -12.45
CA ASN A 7 -8.39 7.67 -11.62
C ASN A 7 -8.11 6.88 -10.33
N TRP A 8 -8.57 7.43 -9.21
CA TRP A 8 -8.44 6.81 -7.89
C TRP A 8 -9.18 5.48 -7.81
N ASP A 9 -10.32 5.33 -8.47
CA ASP A 9 -11.11 4.09 -8.49
C ASP A 9 -10.33 2.94 -9.14
N LEU A 10 -9.70 3.21 -10.29
CA LEU A 10 -8.87 2.23 -10.99
C LEU A 10 -7.68 1.80 -10.11
N VAL A 11 -6.99 2.75 -9.49
CA VAL A 11 -5.85 2.46 -8.61
C VAL A 11 -6.31 1.64 -7.41
N ASP A 12 -7.38 2.05 -6.73
CA ASP A 12 -7.82 1.43 -5.49
C ASP A 12 -8.33 -0.01 -5.71
N MET A 13 -8.99 -0.26 -6.85
CA MET A 13 -9.44 -1.60 -7.21
C MET A 13 -8.31 -2.54 -7.66
N SER A 14 -7.27 -2.00 -8.32
CA SER A 14 -6.25 -2.82 -8.99
C SER A 14 -4.93 -2.95 -8.25
N ALA A 15 -4.47 -1.92 -7.52
CA ALA A 15 -3.10 -1.87 -7.00
C ALA A 15 -2.82 -2.99 -5.99
N SER A 16 -3.78 -3.33 -5.13
CA SER A 16 -3.65 -4.46 -4.19
C SER A 16 -3.69 -5.82 -4.90
N GLN A 17 -4.62 -5.98 -5.84
CA GLN A 17 -4.86 -7.26 -6.51
C GLN A 17 -3.81 -7.60 -7.57
N VAL A 18 -3.25 -6.61 -8.26
CA VAL A 18 -2.29 -6.80 -9.35
C VAL A 18 -0.87 -6.59 -8.85
N ALA A 19 -0.52 -5.36 -8.44
CA ALA A 19 0.83 -5.04 -8.03
C ALA A 19 1.18 -5.68 -6.68
N GLY A 20 0.28 -5.60 -5.69
CA GLY A 20 0.47 -6.25 -4.38
C GLY A 20 0.64 -7.77 -4.50
N SER A 21 -0.27 -8.47 -5.19
CA SER A 21 -0.16 -9.92 -5.36
C SER A 21 1.10 -10.35 -6.12
N TYR A 22 1.57 -9.55 -7.09
CA TYR A 22 2.77 -9.85 -7.84
C TYR A 22 4.06 -9.65 -7.03
N LEU A 23 4.09 -8.63 -6.16
CA LEU A 23 5.28 -8.19 -5.44
C LEU A 23 5.53 -8.94 -4.13
N ILE A 24 4.51 -9.50 -3.47
CA ILE A 24 4.62 -10.10 -2.12
C ILE A 24 5.84 -11.01 -1.93
N ASN A 25 6.09 -11.92 -2.87
CA ASN A 25 7.18 -12.91 -2.78
C ASN A 25 8.44 -12.52 -3.58
N LYS A 26 8.61 -11.24 -3.92
CA LYS A 26 9.71 -10.76 -4.76
C LYS A 26 10.42 -9.56 -4.10
N PRO A 27 11.29 -9.79 -3.10
CA PRO A 27 11.89 -8.73 -2.28
C PRO A 27 12.67 -7.71 -3.11
N GLU A 28 13.46 -8.14 -4.09
CA GLU A 28 14.21 -7.23 -4.97
C GLU A 28 13.28 -6.34 -5.79
N LEU A 29 12.18 -6.89 -6.30
CA LEU A 29 11.19 -6.10 -7.04
C LEU A 29 10.38 -5.19 -6.11
N LYS A 30 10.10 -5.60 -4.86
CA LYS A 30 9.48 -4.72 -3.86
C LYS A 30 10.34 -3.49 -3.64
N LYS A 31 11.65 -3.68 -3.42
CA LYS A 31 12.61 -2.59 -3.26
C LYS A 31 12.60 -1.66 -4.48
N THR A 32 12.80 -2.19 -5.68
CA THR A 32 12.84 -1.35 -6.89
C THR A 32 11.51 -0.64 -7.15
N TRP A 33 10.38 -1.35 -7.10
CA TRP A 33 9.10 -0.76 -7.48
C TRP A 33 8.51 0.15 -6.41
N LEU A 34 8.42 -0.32 -5.17
CA LEU A 34 7.78 0.45 -4.11
C LEU A 34 8.67 1.59 -3.64
N TYR A 35 9.94 1.31 -3.34
CA TYR A 35 10.82 2.26 -2.66
C TYR A 35 11.63 3.16 -3.60
N GLU A 36 12.04 2.66 -4.77
CA GLU A 36 12.90 3.44 -5.67
C GLU A 36 12.13 4.14 -6.80
N LYS A 37 10.98 3.60 -7.23
CA LYS A 37 10.24 4.09 -8.41
C LYS A 37 8.92 4.75 -8.07
N LEU A 38 8.03 4.06 -7.35
CA LEU A 38 6.64 4.51 -7.20
C LEU A 38 6.50 5.56 -6.10
N ILE A 39 7.01 5.31 -4.89
CA ILE A 39 6.86 6.23 -3.76
C ILE A 39 7.59 7.56 -3.97
N THR A 40 8.70 7.54 -4.72
CA THR A 40 9.53 8.71 -5.05
C THR A 40 9.03 9.47 -6.28
N SER A 41 8.00 8.97 -6.97
CA SER A 41 7.48 9.58 -8.19
C SER A 41 6.79 10.92 -7.89
N GLY A 42 7.02 11.92 -8.73
CA GLY A 42 6.27 13.19 -8.67
C GLY A 42 4.77 13.01 -8.98
N ARG A 43 4.37 11.87 -9.55
CA ARG A 43 2.99 11.59 -9.93
C ARG A 43 2.22 10.97 -8.77
N LEU A 44 1.13 11.63 -8.38
CA LEU A 44 0.20 11.20 -7.33
C LEU A 44 -0.18 9.72 -7.47
N TRP A 45 -0.60 9.31 -8.66
CA TRP A 45 -1.09 7.95 -8.89
C TRP A 45 -0.05 6.87 -8.65
N ASP A 46 1.23 7.15 -8.94
CA ASP A 46 2.31 6.18 -8.71
C ASP A 46 2.53 5.98 -7.20
N ARG A 47 2.55 7.07 -6.42
CA ARG A 47 2.66 7.01 -4.95
C ARG A 47 1.44 6.33 -4.32
N ARG A 48 0.24 6.59 -4.86
CA ARG A 48 -0.99 5.91 -4.44
C ARG A 48 -0.94 4.40 -4.71
N ILE A 49 -0.44 3.99 -5.88
CA ILE A 49 -0.21 2.56 -6.17
C ILE A 49 0.73 1.95 -5.14
N ALA A 50 1.83 2.62 -4.79
CA ALA A 50 2.80 2.10 -3.82
C ALA A 50 2.13 1.75 -2.48
N ILE A 51 1.37 2.68 -1.90
CA ILE A 51 0.74 2.47 -0.59
C ILE A 51 -0.48 1.55 -0.64
N VAL A 52 -1.28 1.57 -1.72
CA VAL A 52 -2.46 0.69 -1.83
C VAL A 52 -2.03 -0.76 -2.11
N SER A 53 -0.92 -0.98 -2.83
CA SER A 53 -0.39 -2.32 -3.06
C SER A 53 -0.07 -3.08 -1.78
N THR A 54 0.32 -2.40 -0.69
CA THR A 54 0.65 -3.06 0.58
C THR A 54 -0.58 -3.60 1.33
N GLN A 55 -1.80 -3.26 0.91
CA GLN A 55 -3.01 -3.91 1.45
C GLN A 55 -3.02 -5.42 1.20
N HIS A 56 -2.44 -5.88 0.09
CA HIS A 56 -2.26 -7.31 -0.14
C HIS A 56 -1.34 -7.94 0.91
N PHE A 57 -0.29 -7.23 1.31
CA PHE A 57 0.70 -7.69 2.28
C PHE A 57 0.08 -7.80 3.68
N ILE A 58 -0.72 -6.79 4.06
CA ILE A 58 -1.50 -6.80 5.29
C ILE A 58 -2.37 -8.05 5.39
N ASN A 59 -3.06 -8.42 4.31
CA ASN A 59 -3.90 -9.63 4.26
C ASN A 59 -3.09 -10.93 4.42
N LYS A 60 -1.78 -10.90 4.15
CA LYS A 60 -0.84 -12.02 4.40
C LYS A 60 -0.16 -11.93 5.77
N GLY A 61 -0.41 -10.86 6.53
CA GLY A 61 0.21 -10.60 7.83
C GLY A 61 1.55 -9.87 7.75
N GLU A 62 1.95 -9.36 6.58
CA GLU A 62 3.14 -8.55 6.37
C GLU A 62 2.76 -7.06 6.42
N CYS A 63 3.11 -6.38 7.52
CA CYS A 63 2.73 -4.98 7.75
C CYS A 63 3.91 -3.99 7.66
N GLU A 64 5.14 -4.49 7.64
CA GLU A 64 6.35 -3.68 7.73
C GLU A 64 6.47 -2.67 6.57
N ASP A 65 6.20 -3.12 5.34
CA ASP A 65 6.21 -2.25 4.16
C ASP A 65 5.16 -1.13 4.25
N THR A 66 3.97 -1.43 4.78
CA THR A 66 2.92 -0.41 4.98
C THR A 66 3.39 0.71 5.90
N ILE A 67 4.02 0.36 7.02
CA ILE A 67 4.48 1.33 8.02
C ILE A 67 5.58 2.21 7.42
N LYS A 68 6.60 1.59 6.81
CA LYS A 68 7.71 2.30 6.17
C LYS A 68 7.24 3.27 5.09
N LEU A 69 6.34 2.84 4.21
CA LEU A 69 5.79 3.72 3.17
C LEU A 69 4.92 4.84 3.78
N SER A 70 4.18 4.56 4.84
CA SER A 70 3.36 5.58 5.51
C SER A 70 4.22 6.69 6.15
N GLU A 71 5.38 6.34 6.71
CA GLU A 71 6.35 7.32 7.25
C GLU A 71 6.89 8.23 6.15
N ILE A 72 7.24 7.66 4.98
CA ILE A 72 7.71 8.43 3.82
C ILE A 72 6.63 9.41 3.32
N LEU A 73 5.35 9.00 3.36
CA LEU A 73 4.23 9.80 2.87
C LEU A 73 3.68 10.81 3.87
N LEU A 74 4.24 10.89 5.09
CA LEU A 74 3.76 11.81 6.13
C LEU A 74 3.79 13.27 5.70
N ASP A 75 4.80 13.65 4.91
CA ASP A 75 5.01 15.01 4.40
C ASP A 75 4.54 15.18 2.93
N ASP A 76 3.76 14.24 2.38
CA ASP A 76 3.22 14.37 1.03
C ASP A 76 2.32 15.63 0.93
N LYS A 77 2.33 16.29 -0.22
CA LYS A 77 1.55 17.51 -0.44
C LYS A 77 0.12 17.23 -0.87
N GLU A 78 -0.15 16.01 -1.35
CA GLU A 78 -1.43 15.65 -1.95
C GLU A 78 -2.39 15.03 -0.91
N ASP A 79 -3.54 15.67 -0.69
CA ASP A 79 -4.58 15.18 0.23
C ASP A 79 -5.08 13.76 -0.12
N LEU A 80 -5.14 13.43 -1.42
CA LEU A 80 -5.52 12.09 -1.86
C LEU A 80 -4.53 11.01 -1.40
N ILE A 81 -3.25 11.34 -1.25
CA ILE A 81 -2.25 10.41 -0.73
C ILE A 81 -2.49 10.18 0.76
N HIS A 82 -2.69 11.24 1.54
CA HIS A 82 -3.04 11.13 2.96
C HIS A 82 -4.29 10.28 3.21
N LYS A 83 -5.31 10.43 2.36
CA LYS A 83 -6.52 9.60 2.40
C LYS A 83 -6.23 8.12 2.12
N ALA A 84 -5.39 7.83 1.12
CA ALA A 84 -4.99 6.44 0.81
C ALA A 84 -4.17 5.83 1.96
N THR A 85 -3.19 6.57 2.48
CA THR A 85 -2.34 6.14 3.59
C THR A 85 -3.17 5.88 4.86
N GLY A 86 -4.06 6.81 5.24
CA GLY A 86 -4.94 6.65 6.39
C GLY A 86 -5.90 5.46 6.24
N TRP A 87 -6.45 5.25 5.04
CA TRP A 87 -7.27 4.08 4.76
C TRP A 87 -6.49 2.76 4.90
N THR A 88 -5.31 2.66 4.30
CA THR A 88 -4.46 1.46 4.39
C THR A 88 -4.06 1.16 5.85
N LEU A 89 -3.69 2.18 6.63
CA LEU A 89 -3.39 2.02 8.06
C LEU A 89 -4.60 1.56 8.88
N ARG A 90 -5.81 2.06 8.55
CA ARG A 90 -7.05 1.58 9.18
C ARG A 90 -7.30 0.10 8.89
N GLU A 91 -7.11 -0.35 7.65
CA GLU A 91 -7.27 -1.78 7.30
C GLU A 91 -6.22 -2.65 8.02
N MET A 92 -4.99 -2.18 8.15
CA MET A 92 -3.95 -2.83 8.97
C MET A 92 -4.39 -3.00 10.43
N GLY A 93 -4.94 -1.95 11.05
CA GLY A 93 -5.43 -1.98 12.42
C GLY A 93 -6.55 -3.00 12.63
N LYS A 94 -7.51 -3.09 11.70
CA LYS A 94 -8.58 -4.11 11.74
C LYS A 94 -8.02 -5.53 11.67
N PHE A 95 -7.08 -5.77 10.75
CA PHE A 95 -6.46 -7.08 10.59
C PHE A 95 -5.76 -7.53 11.87
N PHE A 96 -4.99 -6.63 12.50
CA PHE A 96 -4.30 -6.92 13.75
C PHE A 96 -5.27 -7.25 14.89
N PHE A 97 -6.38 -6.50 15.00
CA PHE A 97 -7.43 -6.77 16.00
C PHE A 97 -8.10 -8.13 15.80
N LEU A 98 -8.52 -8.44 14.56
CA LEU A 98 -9.18 -9.71 14.23
C LEU A 98 -8.29 -10.92 14.52
N ARG A 99 -6.98 -10.81 14.23
CA ARG A 99 -6.01 -11.88 14.45
C ARG A 99 -5.72 -12.14 15.94
N GLN A 100 -5.86 -11.12 16.80
CA GLN A 100 -5.78 -11.32 18.25
C GLN A 100 -7.04 -11.97 18.80
N SER A 101 -8.22 -11.62 18.29
CA SER A 101 -9.48 -12.24 18.70
C SER A 101 -9.56 -13.72 18.32
N SER A 102 -9.08 -14.12 17.13
CA SER A 102 -9.06 -15.52 16.73
C SER A 102 -8.05 -16.39 17.48
N ARG A 103 -6.95 -15.79 17.99
CA ARG A 103 -5.99 -16.46 18.87
C ARG A 103 -6.47 -16.59 20.32
N ARG A 104 -7.58 -15.95 20.69
CA ARG A 104 -8.15 -15.95 22.05
C ARG A 104 -9.39 -16.84 22.19
N SER A 105 -9.79 -17.56 21.14
CA SER A 105 -10.81 -18.60 21.25
C SER A 105 -10.18 -19.88 21.81
N PRO A 106 -10.68 -20.42 22.94
CA PRO A 106 -10.16 -21.64 23.57
C PRO A 106 -10.42 -22.90 22.75
#